data_AF-A0A7G1IK01-F1
#
_entry.id   AF-A0A7G1IK01-F1
#
_cell.length_a   1.000
_cell.length_b   1.000
_cell.length_c   1.000
_cell.angle_alpha   90.00
_cell.angle_beta   90.00
_cell.angle_gamma   90.00
#
_symmetry.space_group_name_H-M   'P 1'
#
loop_
_entity.id
_entity.type
_entity.pdbx_description
1 polymer ?
#
loop_
_entity_poly.entity_id
_entity_poly.type
_entity_poly.pdbx_seq_one_letter_code
_entity_poly.pdbx_strand_id
1 'polypeptide(L)'
;MWQVSAFIDLRVVKPIVISGDDPDRDFDVVDAASFSSAIPGVLHHETRDHRMVGILDELCAEKDIAAIVDGGAASNVPVELAWKRVRDGKLGTRNACYLAFDCFHPQWDSRHMWLAPITQAVQLQMVRNLPYVDHLVKFQPTLSPINLAPSVAAIDRACEWGRDSVEQAIPVTTALLQPTWWEGDGPPVAEPAARAKSVASSMSSVLAAIQLPTGRWARWRNRHLT
;
A
#
# COMPACT_ATOMS: atom_id res chain seq x y z
N MET A 1 -19.82 -17.27 1.48
CA MET A 1 -18.40 -17.55 1.81
C MET A 1 -17.58 -18.09 0.64
N TRP A 2 -18.10 -18.98 -0.23
CA TRP A 2 -17.39 -19.49 -1.41
C TRP A 2 -17.06 -18.46 -2.51
N GLN A 3 -17.74 -17.30 -2.53
CA GLN A 3 -17.51 -16.26 -3.54
C GLN A 3 -16.24 -15.44 -3.27
N VAL A 4 -15.85 -15.20 -2.01
CA VAL A 4 -14.66 -14.40 -1.67
C VAL A 4 -13.37 -15.14 -2.04
N SER A 5 -13.32 -16.46 -1.85
CA SER A 5 -12.19 -17.29 -2.24
C SER A 5 -11.95 -17.31 -3.76
N ALA A 6 -13.00 -17.12 -4.57
CA ALA A 6 -12.84 -17.03 -6.02
C ALA A 6 -12.07 -15.76 -6.44
N PHE A 7 -12.20 -14.66 -5.69
CA PHE A 7 -11.47 -13.42 -5.97
C PHE A 7 -9.98 -13.48 -5.59
N ILE A 8 -9.52 -14.49 -4.86
CA ILE A 8 -8.10 -14.67 -4.50
C ILE A 8 -7.44 -15.75 -5.39
N ASP A 9 -8.20 -16.32 -6.33
CA ASP A 9 -7.68 -17.25 -7.32
C ASP A 9 -6.99 -16.49 -8.46
N LEU A 10 -5.66 -16.61 -8.52
CA LEU A 10 -4.81 -15.98 -9.55
C LEU A 10 -5.19 -16.37 -11.00
N ARG A 11 -6.04 -17.39 -11.21
CA ARG A 11 -6.55 -17.76 -12.54
C ARG A 11 -7.67 -16.85 -13.02
N VAL A 12 -8.33 -16.11 -12.13
CA VAL A 12 -9.46 -15.23 -12.45
C VAL A 12 -9.23 -13.77 -12.07
N VAL A 13 -8.11 -13.47 -11.41
CA VAL A 13 -7.66 -12.09 -11.15
C VAL A 13 -6.33 -11.80 -11.83
N LYS A 14 -6.16 -10.55 -12.28
CA LYS A 14 -4.91 -10.08 -12.90
C LYS A 14 -4.43 -8.80 -12.24
N PRO A 15 -3.11 -8.64 -12.02
CA PRO A 15 -2.56 -7.42 -11.44
C PRO A 15 -2.69 -6.26 -12.44
N ILE A 16 -3.30 -5.16 -12.00
CA ILE A 16 -3.34 -3.90 -12.74
C ILE A 16 -2.42 -2.91 -12.03
N VAL A 17 -1.43 -2.39 -12.75
CA VAL A 17 -0.50 -1.39 -12.21
C VAL A 17 -0.87 -0.03 -12.79
N ILE A 18 -1.31 0.87 -11.93
CA ILE A 18 -1.52 2.28 -12.26
C ILE A 18 -0.19 3.02 -12.05
N SER A 19 0.25 3.76 -13.07
CA SER A 19 1.50 4.52 -13.06
C SER A 19 1.39 5.73 -13.95
N GLY A 20 2.17 6.78 -13.69
CA GLY A 20 2.25 7.98 -14.54
C GLY A 20 3.00 7.79 -15.86
N ASP A 21 3.01 6.57 -16.41
CA ASP A 21 3.68 6.24 -17.67
C ASP A 21 2.85 6.64 -18.89
N ASP A 22 1.54 6.74 -18.72
CA ASP A 22 0.58 7.14 -19.73
C ASP A 22 0.04 8.53 -19.35
N PRO A 23 0.58 9.61 -19.95
CA PRO A 23 0.16 10.97 -19.62
C PRO A 23 -1.24 11.30 -20.15
N ASP A 24 -1.73 10.56 -21.14
CA ASP A 24 -3.08 10.75 -21.69
C ASP A 24 -4.15 10.10 -20.80
N ARG A 25 -3.74 9.12 -19.98
CA ARG A 25 -4.57 8.50 -18.94
C ARG A 25 -4.36 9.19 -17.59
N ASP A 26 -5.02 10.34 -17.44
CA ASP A 26 -5.04 11.18 -16.23
C ASP A 26 -5.80 10.51 -15.06
N PHE A 27 -5.31 9.38 -14.57
CA PHE A 27 -5.99 8.58 -13.54
C PHE A 27 -5.88 9.23 -12.15
N ASP A 28 -7.01 9.41 -11.46
CA ASP A 28 -7.02 10.00 -10.12
C ASP A 28 -6.31 9.10 -9.09
N VAL A 29 -5.26 9.66 -8.47
CA VAL A 29 -4.44 8.94 -7.47
C VAL A 29 -5.26 8.46 -6.28
N VAL A 30 -6.25 9.26 -5.85
CA VAL A 30 -7.14 8.91 -4.73
C VAL A 30 -8.05 7.75 -5.10
N ASP A 31 -8.59 7.73 -6.32
CA ASP A 31 -9.38 6.61 -6.80
C ASP A 31 -8.53 5.36 -6.97
N ALA A 32 -7.31 5.49 -7.51
CA ALA A 32 -6.39 4.36 -7.63
C ALA A 32 -6.10 3.71 -6.26
N ALA A 33 -5.81 4.54 -5.24
CA ALA A 33 -5.60 4.06 -3.88
C ALA A 33 -6.88 3.43 -3.26
N SER A 34 -8.04 4.01 -3.56
CA SER A 34 -9.33 3.50 -3.05
C SER A 34 -9.70 2.16 -3.66
N PHE A 35 -9.53 1.99 -4.98
CA PHE A 35 -9.67 0.68 -5.64
C PHE A 35 -8.64 -0.33 -5.12
N SER A 36 -7.39 0.10 -4.90
CA SER A 36 -6.32 -0.74 -4.35
C SER A 36 -6.56 -1.18 -2.91
N SER A 37 -7.61 -0.71 -2.24
CA SER A 37 -8.02 -1.10 -0.88
C SER A 37 -9.46 -1.61 -0.80
N ALA A 38 -10.14 -1.77 -1.94
CA ALA A 38 -11.53 -2.21 -2.03
C ALA A 38 -11.65 -3.73 -1.88
N ILE A 39 -11.70 -4.18 -0.63
CA ILE A 39 -11.73 -5.61 -0.29
C ILE A 39 -13.01 -6.26 -0.84
N PRO A 40 -12.90 -7.30 -1.69
CA PRO A 40 -14.06 -7.99 -2.27
C PRO A 40 -15.09 -8.44 -1.24
N GLY A 41 -16.36 -8.08 -1.48
CA GLY A 41 -17.49 -8.44 -0.61
C GLY A 41 -17.55 -7.68 0.71
N VAL A 42 -16.69 -6.69 0.91
CA VAL A 42 -16.52 -5.97 2.17
C VAL A 42 -16.55 -4.46 1.93
N LEU A 43 -15.64 -3.95 1.09
CA LEU A 43 -15.57 -2.54 0.69
C LEU A 43 -15.68 -2.45 -0.82
N HIS A 44 -16.67 -1.69 -1.30
CA HIS A 44 -16.83 -1.36 -2.71
C HIS A 44 -16.53 0.12 -2.90
N HIS A 45 -15.63 0.42 -3.85
CA HIS A 45 -15.30 1.79 -4.21
C HIS A 45 -15.92 2.14 -5.55
N GLU A 46 -16.47 3.35 -5.63
CA GLU A 46 -16.94 3.96 -6.87
C GLU A 46 -16.36 5.36 -6.96
N THR A 47 -15.88 5.72 -8.15
CA THR A 47 -15.39 7.08 -8.38
C THR A 47 -16.54 8.08 -8.23
N ARG A 48 -16.20 9.25 -7.69
CA ARG A 48 -17.11 10.40 -7.63
C ARG A 48 -16.89 11.36 -8.79
N ASP A 49 -15.76 11.27 -9.48
CA ASP A 49 -15.47 12.08 -10.66
C ASP A 49 -16.09 11.42 -11.89
N HIS A 50 -16.98 12.14 -12.57
CA HIS A 50 -17.61 11.66 -13.80
C HIS A 50 -16.60 11.41 -14.93
N ARG A 51 -15.48 12.14 -14.95
CA ARG A 51 -14.40 11.94 -15.93
C ARG A 51 -13.75 10.56 -15.78
N MET A 52 -13.60 10.09 -14.55
CA MET A 52 -12.98 8.80 -14.24
C MET A 52 -13.79 7.61 -14.76
N VAL A 53 -15.11 7.76 -14.92
CA VAL A 53 -15.98 6.68 -15.44
C VAL A 53 -15.51 6.20 -16.82
N GLY A 54 -15.27 7.12 -17.76
CA GLY A 54 -14.79 6.76 -19.09
C GLY A 54 -13.41 6.11 -19.07
N ILE A 55 -12.50 6.64 -18.25
CA ILE A 55 -11.14 6.08 -18.07
C ILE A 55 -11.20 4.65 -17.51
N LEU A 56 -12.10 4.39 -16.55
CA LEU A 56 -12.30 3.08 -15.95
C LEU A 56 -12.92 2.09 -16.95
N ASP A 57 -13.91 2.52 -17.73
CA ASP A 57 -14.53 1.69 -18.77
C ASP A 57 -13.52 1.29 -19.85
N GLU A 58 -12.73 2.25 -20.32
CA GLU A 58 -11.64 2.02 -21.28
C GLU A 58 -10.57 1.08 -20.70
N LEU A 59 -10.17 1.29 -19.45
CA LEU A 59 -9.21 0.41 -18.77
C LEU A 59 -9.76 -1.02 -18.67
N CYS A 60 -11.03 -1.17 -18.30
CA CYS A 60 -11.67 -2.47 -18.19
C CYS A 60 -11.75 -3.18 -19.54
N ALA A 61 -12.11 -2.45 -20.59
CA ALA A 61 -12.17 -2.98 -21.96
C ALA A 61 -10.79 -3.34 -22.50
N GLU A 62 -9.79 -2.45 -22.38
CA GLU A 62 -8.42 -2.67 -22.84
C GLU A 62 -7.79 -3.90 -22.17
N LYS A 63 -8.05 -4.05 -20.87
CA LYS A 63 -7.47 -5.13 -20.09
C LYS A 63 -8.30 -6.41 -20.21
N ASP A 64 -9.56 -6.36 -20.63
CA ASP A 64 -10.53 -7.47 -20.59
C ASP A 64 -10.84 -7.91 -19.14
N ILE A 65 -11.24 -6.97 -18.28
CA ILE A 65 -11.75 -7.24 -16.92
C ILE A 65 -13.18 -6.74 -16.78
N ALA A 66 -13.94 -7.44 -15.94
CA ALA A 66 -15.29 -7.02 -15.55
C ALA A 66 -15.31 -6.02 -14.37
N ALA A 67 -14.28 -6.02 -13.51
CA ALA A 67 -14.23 -5.17 -12.32
C ALA A 67 -12.81 -5.00 -11.80
N ILE A 68 -12.60 -3.94 -11.02
CA ILE A 68 -11.37 -3.66 -10.27
C ILE A 68 -11.64 -3.94 -8.79
N VAL A 69 -10.69 -4.61 -8.14
CA VAL A 69 -10.77 -5.00 -6.72
C VAL A 69 -9.43 -4.74 -6.03
N ASP A 70 -9.39 -4.93 -4.71
CA ASP A 70 -8.20 -4.84 -3.87
C ASP A 70 -6.95 -5.49 -4.49
N GLY A 71 -5.82 -4.77 -4.42
CA GLY A 71 -4.54 -5.24 -4.95
C GLY A 71 -4.00 -6.47 -4.21
N GLY A 72 -4.36 -6.63 -2.93
CA GLY A 72 -4.04 -7.80 -2.12
C GLY A 72 -4.62 -9.11 -2.68
N ALA A 73 -5.69 -9.04 -3.46
CA ALA A 73 -6.27 -10.21 -4.12
C ALA A 73 -5.35 -10.77 -5.23
N ALA A 74 -4.67 -9.90 -5.97
CA ALA A 74 -3.81 -10.28 -7.09
C ALA A 74 -2.32 -10.42 -6.72
N SER A 75 -1.83 -9.56 -5.82
CA SER A 75 -0.46 -9.64 -5.29
C SER A 75 -0.37 -8.88 -3.98
N ASN A 76 -0.47 -9.60 -2.85
CA ASN A 76 0.03 -9.09 -1.58
C ASN A 76 1.51 -8.70 -1.76
N VAL A 77 1.94 -7.62 -1.09
CA VAL A 77 3.31 -7.04 -1.14
C VAL A 77 3.99 -7.15 -2.52
N PRO A 78 3.64 -6.29 -3.50
CA PRO A 78 3.99 -6.42 -4.92
C PRO A 78 5.44 -6.02 -5.24
N VAL A 79 6.41 -6.64 -4.56
CA VAL A 79 7.83 -6.26 -4.63
C VAL A 79 8.42 -6.59 -6.00
N GLU A 80 8.04 -7.71 -6.60
CA GLU A 80 8.45 -8.05 -7.97
C GLU A 80 8.04 -6.95 -8.97
N LEU A 81 6.82 -6.41 -8.82
CA LEU A 81 6.31 -5.36 -9.71
C LEU A 81 7.08 -4.06 -9.50
N ALA A 82 7.36 -3.68 -8.25
CA ALA A 82 8.20 -2.53 -7.94
C ALA A 82 9.62 -2.70 -8.52
N TRP A 83 10.22 -3.87 -8.33
CA TRP A 83 11.56 -4.18 -8.81
C TRP A 83 11.69 -4.07 -10.32
N LYS A 84 10.72 -4.62 -11.07
CA LYS A 84 10.70 -4.49 -12.54
C LYS A 84 10.69 -3.02 -12.97
N ARG A 85 9.90 -2.16 -12.33
CA ARG A 85 9.81 -0.73 -12.68
C ARG A 85 11.09 0.04 -12.39
N VAL A 86 11.74 -0.23 -11.27
CA VAL A 86 13.04 0.37 -10.94
C VAL A 86 14.11 -0.10 -11.93
N ARG A 87 14.17 -1.41 -12.22
CA ARG A 87 15.07 -1.97 -13.23
C ARG A 87 14.87 -1.30 -14.60
N ASP A 88 13.62 -1.07 -14.98
CA ASP A 88 13.26 -0.41 -16.24
C ASP A 88 13.56 1.11 -16.22
N GLY A 89 14.12 1.63 -15.12
CA GLY A 89 14.64 3.00 -15.01
C GLY A 89 13.61 4.05 -14.61
N LYS A 90 12.42 3.65 -14.17
CA LYS A 90 11.31 4.58 -13.88
C LYS A 90 11.60 5.59 -12.77
N LEU A 91 12.50 5.27 -11.84
CA LEU A 91 12.91 6.19 -10.76
C LEU A 91 14.16 7.01 -11.11
N GLY A 92 14.69 6.92 -12.34
CA GLY A 92 15.95 7.55 -12.74
C GLY A 92 17.21 6.88 -12.16
N THR A 93 17.02 5.85 -11.33
CA THR A 93 18.07 4.99 -10.79
C THR A 93 17.61 3.53 -10.84
N ARG A 94 18.59 2.62 -10.93
CA ARG A 94 18.38 1.17 -10.75
C ARG A 94 18.82 0.68 -9.37
N ASN A 95 19.45 1.54 -8.59
CA ASN A 95 19.88 1.26 -7.23
C ASN A 95 18.74 1.60 -6.27
N ALA A 96 18.03 0.59 -5.78
CA ALA A 96 16.96 0.74 -4.81
C ALA A 96 17.02 -0.39 -3.77
N CYS A 97 16.58 -0.07 -2.57
CA CYS A 97 16.35 -1.02 -1.48
C CYS A 97 14.85 -1.31 -1.39
N TYR A 98 14.47 -2.58 -1.43
CA TYR A 98 13.09 -3.06 -1.36
C TYR A 98 12.76 -3.52 0.06
N LEU A 99 12.11 -2.61 0.80
CA LEU A 99 11.55 -2.90 2.11
C LEU A 99 10.10 -3.37 1.96
N ALA A 100 9.84 -4.61 2.35
CA ALA A 100 8.54 -5.25 2.26
C ALA A 100 7.85 -5.33 3.62
N PHE A 101 6.55 -5.05 3.62
CA PHE A 101 5.71 -4.95 4.80
C PHE A 101 4.53 -5.90 4.67
N ASP A 102 4.54 -7.01 5.41
CA ASP A 102 3.51 -8.04 5.35
C ASP A 102 2.66 -8.06 6.63
N CYS A 103 1.40 -7.65 6.50
CA CYS A 103 0.39 -7.69 7.56
C CYS A 103 -0.60 -8.85 7.41
N PHE A 104 -0.49 -9.66 6.35
CA PHE A 104 -1.41 -10.77 6.04
C PHE A 104 -0.76 -12.14 6.22
N HIS A 105 0.44 -12.22 6.79
CA HIS A 105 1.04 -13.51 7.12
C HIS A 105 0.18 -14.28 8.15
N PRO A 106 0.07 -15.62 8.03
CA PRO A 106 -0.77 -16.41 8.92
C PRO A 106 -0.33 -16.30 10.38
N GLN A 107 -1.27 -15.93 11.24
CA GLN A 107 -1.09 -15.94 12.69
C GLN A 107 -1.87 -17.08 13.32
N TRP A 108 -1.21 -17.84 14.20
CA TRP A 108 -1.82 -18.91 14.98
C TRP A 108 -2.59 -18.32 16.18
N ASP A 109 -3.66 -17.56 15.88
CA ASP A 109 -4.63 -17.05 16.86
C ASP A 109 -6.00 -17.65 16.53
N SER A 110 -6.71 -18.14 17.56
CA SER A 110 -8.07 -18.69 17.43
C SER A 110 -9.05 -17.70 16.80
N ARG A 111 -8.81 -16.39 16.94
CA ARG A 111 -9.59 -15.31 16.31
C ARG A 111 -9.35 -15.17 14.80
N HIS A 112 -8.26 -15.74 14.28
CA HIS A 112 -7.84 -15.67 12.88
C HIS A 112 -7.97 -17.02 12.15
N MET A 113 -8.33 -18.10 12.84
CA MET A 113 -8.41 -19.45 12.24
C MET A 113 -9.38 -19.56 11.07
N TRP A 114 -10.49 -18.80 11.06
CA TRP A 114 -11.44 -18.80 9.93
C TRP A 114 -10.85 -18.18 8.66
N LEU A 115 -9.78 -17.38 8.78
CA LEU A 115 -9.04 -16.77 7.65
C LEU A 115 -7.90 -17.64 7.14
N ALA A 116 -7.64 -18.80 7.78
CA ALA A 116 -6.52 -19.67 7.41
C ALA A 116 -6.47 -20.00 5.90
N PRO A 117 -7.58 -20.28 5.20
CA PRO A 117 -7.52 -20.53 3.75
C PRO A 117 -7.07 -19.31 2.93
N ILE A 118 -7.48 -18.10 3.34
CA ILE A 118 -7.14 -16.84 2.66
C ILE A 118 -5.66 -16.50 2.90
N THR A 119 -5.21 -16.54 4.16
CA THR A 119 -3.81 -16.23 4.50
C THR A 119 -2.85 -17.25 3.88
N GLN A 120 -3.26 -18.51 3.73
CA GLN A 120 -2.48 -19.54 3.05
C GLN A 120 -2.39 -19.31 1.53
N ALA A 121 -3.47 -18.86 0.88
CA ALA A 121 -3.43 -18.45 -0.53
C ALA A 121 -2.53 -17.21 -0.75
N VAL A 122 -2.60 -16.22 0.15
CA VAL A 122 -1.72 -15.04 0.14
C VAL A 122 -0.25 -15.42 0.34
N GLN A 123 0.07 -16.41 1.18
CA GLN A 123 1.45 -16.91 1.33
C GLN A 123 2.03 -17.44 0.02
N LEU A 124 1.23 -18.08 -0.84
CA LEU A 124 1.70 -18.52 -2.16
C LEU A 124 2.13 -17.34 -3.03
N GLN A 125 1.44 -16.20 -2.92
CA GLN A 125 1.84 -14.96 -3.60
C GLN A 125 3.15 -14.40 -3.03
N MET A 126 3.40 -14.56 -1.73
CA MET A 126 4.67 -14.18 -1.09
C MET A 126 5.86 -14.97 -1.61
N VAL A 127 5.71 -16.27 -1.88
CA VAL A 127 6.80 -17.09 -2.45
C VAL A 127 7.35 -16.49 -3.75
N ARG A 128 6.49 -15.88 -4.58
CA ARG A 128 6.92 -15.24 -5.83
C ARG A 128 7.65 -13.90 -5.61
N ASN A 129 7.29 -13.17 -4.56
CA ASN A 129 7.85 -11.85 -4.27
C ASN A 129 9.14 -11.90 -3.43
N LEU A 130 9.31 -12.94 -2.60
CA LEU A 130 10.48 -13.10 -1.70
C LEU A 130 11.84 -12.91 -2.38
N PRO A 131 12.11 -13.41 -3.59
CA PRO A 131 13.42 -13.23 -4.24
C PRO A 131 13.78 -11.78 -4.57
N TYR A 132 12.79 -10.87 -4.60
CA TYR A 132 12.97 -9.46 -4.94
C TYR A 132 13.05 -8.55 -3.71
N VAL A 133 12.93 -9.11 -2.51
CA VAL A 133 12.90 -8.38 -1.25
C VAL A 133 14.30 -8.33 -0.63
N ASP A 134 14.77 -7.13 -0.29
CA ASP A 134 16.00 -6.98 0.50
C ASP A 134 15.73 -7.19 1.99
N HIS A 135 14.60 -6.68 2.48
CA HIS A 135 14.18 -6.89 3.87
C HIS A 135 12.66 -7.01 4.01
N LEU A 136 12.20 -8.06 4.69
CA LEU A 136 10.78 -8.32 4.95
C LEU A 136 10.45 -8.15 6.43
N VAL A 137 9.55 -7.22 6.73
CA VAL A 137 8.96 -7.06 8.07
C VAL A 137 7.59 -7.73 8.08
N LYS A 138 7.45 -8.74 8.91
CA LYS A 138 6.18 -9.42 9.17
C LYS A 138 5.57 -8.83 10.44
N PHE A 139 4.47 -8.10 10.30
CA PHE A 139 3.84 -7.44 11.43
C PHE A 139 3.18 -8.44 12.36
N GLN A 140 3.53 -8.39 13.65
CA GLN A 140 2.90 -9.23 14.68
C GLN A 140 2.79 -8.48 16.01
N PRO A 141 1.62 -8.52 16.67
CA PRO A 141 0.34 -9.08 16.20
C PRO A 141 -0.38 -8.10 15.24
N THR A 142 -1.44 -8.58 14.56
CA THR A 142 -2.30 -7.73 13.70
C THR A 142 -3.75 -7.76 14.19
N LEU A 143 -4.52 -6.72 13.84
CA LEU A 143 -5.95 -6.70 14.14
C LEU A 143 -6.68 -7.81 13.38
N SER A 144 -7.71 -8.36 14.00
CA SER A 144 -8.63 -9.28 13.32
C SER A 144 -9.38 -8.53 12.22
N PRO A 145 -9.39 -9.05 10.98
CA PRO A 145 -10.15 -8.46 9.87
C PRO A 145 -11.66 -8.41 10.08
N ILE A 146 -12.20 -9.10 11.10
CA ILE A 146 -13.60 -8.98 11.51
C ILE A 146 -13.92 -7.54 11.97
N ASN A 147 -12.93 -6.84 12.52
CA ASN A 147 -13.07 -5.45 12.95
C ASN A 147 -12.92 -4.51 11.75
N LEU A 148 -13.88 -4.54 10.82
CA LEU A 148 -13.92 -3.67 9.65
C LEU A 148 -13.84 -2.18 10.04
N ALA A 149 -14.42 -1.83 11.18
CA ALA A 149 -14.36 -0.52 11.81
C ALA A 149 -13.73 -0.67 13.20
N PRO A 150 -12.39 -0.69 13.30
CA PRO A 150 -11.72 -0.79 14.59
C PRO A 150 -11.98 0.47 15.43
N SER A 151 -12.05 0.31 16.75
CA SER A 151 -12.10 1.46 17.66
C SER A 151 -10.79 2.23 17.62
N VAL A 152 -10.81 3.52 18.01
CA VAL A 152 -9.59 4.36 18.09
C VAL A 152 -8.50 3.66 18.91
N ALA A 153 -8.86 3.10 20.07
CA ALA A 153 -7.91 2.36 20.91
C ALA A 153 -7.34 1.09 20.24
N ALA A 154 -8.09 0.44 19.35
CA ALA A 154 -7.59 -0.68 18.57
C ALA A 154 -6.63 -0.22 17.47
N ILE A 155 -6.88 0.94 16.85
CA ILE A 155 -5.98 1.57 15.87
C ILE A 155 -4.67 1.95 16.55
N ASP A 156 -4.72 2.65 17.69
CA ASP A 156 -3.52 3.08 18.42
C ASP A 156 -2.64 1.88 18.79
N ARG A 157 -3.26 0.80 19.27
CA ARG A 157 -2.58 -0.46 19.58
C ARG A 157 -1.94 -1.10 18.33
N ALA A 158 -2.64 -1.09 17.19
CA ALA A 158 -2.08 -1.60 15.95
C ALA A 158 -0.88 -0.77 15.47
N CYS A 159 -0.92 0.54 15.67
CA CYS A 159 0.21 1.42 15.39
C CYS A 159 1.41 1.13 16.30
N GLU A 160 1.18 0.84 17.58
CA GLU A 160 2.25 0.43 18.52
C GLU A 160 2.89 -0.89 18.07
N TRP A 161 2.11 -1.92 17.78
CA TRP A 161 2.61 -3.19 17.24
C TRP A 161 3.38 -3.02 15.93
N GLY A 162 2.88 -2.11 15.08
CA GLY A 162 3.55 -1.71 13.85
C GLY A 162 4.93 -1.12 14.11
N ARG A 163 5.02 -0.18 15.05
CA ARG A 163 6.29 0.44 15.45
C ARG A 163 7.27 -0.60 15.99
N ASP A 164 6.81 -1.45 16.90
CA ASP A 164 7.66 -2.50 17.52
C ASP A 164 8.21 -3.48 16.47
N SER A 165 7.38 -3.84 15.48
CA SER A 165 7.79 -4.71 14.37
C SER A 165 8.84 -4.05 13.47
N VAL A 166 8.70 -2.75 13.20
CA VAL A 166 9.62 -2.00 12.33
C VAL A 166 10.90 -1.61 13.04
N GLU A 167 10.88 -1.39 14.37
CA GLU A 167 12.05 -1.01 15.16
C GLU A 167 13.23 -1.98 14.94
N GLN A 168 12.92 -3.27 14.83
CA GLN A 168 13.91 -4.33 14.57
C GLN A 168 14.54 -4.22 13.16
N ALA A 169 13.82 -3.64 12.20
CA ALA A 169 14.26 -3.45 10.83
C ALA A 169 15.10 -2.17 10.63
N ILE A 170 15.05 -1.22 11.57
CA ILE A 170 15.76 0.06 11.47
C ILE A 170 17.26 -0.12 11.26
N PRO A 171 17.99 -0.94 12.04
CA PRO A 171 19.43 -1.09 11.86
C PRO A 171 19.81 -1.62 10.47
N VAL A 172 19.08 -2.63 9.99
CA VAL A 172 19.31 -3.24 8.68
C VAL A 172 19.01 -2.26 7.56
N THR A 173 17.85 -1.60 7.62
CA THR A 173 17.44 -0.62 6.60
C THR A 173 18.40 0.58 6.57
N THR A 174 18.85 1.03 7.75
CA THR A 174 19.84 2.11 7.86
C THR A 174 21.17 1.72 7.24
N ALA A 175 21.61 0.47 7.44
CA ALA A 175 22.83 -0.06 6.83
C ALA A 175 22.72 -0.18 5.31
N LEU A 176 21.58 -0.69 4.79
CA LEU A 176 21.31 -0.81 3.36
C LEU A 176 21.26 0.53 2.64
N LEU A 177 20.82 1.58 3.34
CA LEU A 177 20.76 2.94 2.81
C LEU A 177 22.05 3.75 3.05
N GLN A 178 23.08 3.17 3.68
CA GLN A 178 24.37 3.85 3.78
C GLN A 178 24.95 4.03 2.37
N PRO A 179 25.47 5.22 2.06
CA PRO A 179 26.19 5.41 0.81
C PRO A 179 27.41 4.48 0.77
N THR A 180 27.55 3.74 -0.31
CA THR A 180 28.76 2.95 -0.60
C THR A 180 29.49 3.56 -1.78
N TRP A 181 30.79 3.79 -1.62
CA TRP A 181 31.66 4.35 -2.65
C TRP A 181 32.56 3.26 -3.21
N TRP A 182 32.69 3.20 -4.54
CA TRP A 182 33.61 2.28 -5.20
C TRP A 182 35.07 2.73 -5.01
N GLU A 183 35.31 4.03 -5.00
CA GLU A 183 36.60 4.67 -4.68
C GLU A 183 36.36 5.92 -3.82
N GLY A 184 37.22 6.15 -2.81
CA GLY A 184 37.17 7.30 -1.91
C GLY A 184 36.18 7.19 -0.74
N ASP A 185 36.12 8.23 0.09
CA ASP A 185 35.32 8.28 1.32
C ASP A 185 34.02 9.09 1.19
N GLY A 186 33.65 9.53 -0.02
CA GLY A 186 32.53 10.46 -0.22
C GLY A 186 31.92 10.44 -1.63
N PRO A 187 30.77 11.09 -1.82
CA PRO A 187 30.12 11.15 -3.13
C PRO A 187 31.03 11.80 -4.16
N PRO A 188 30.99 11.34 -5.44
CA PRO A 188 31.49 12.17 -6.51
C PRO A 188 30.75 13.51 -6.41
N VAL A 189 31.50 14.61 -6.30
CA VAL A 189 30.95 15.94 -6.13
C VAL A 189 30.17 16.30 -7.41
N ALA A 190 28.91 15.91 -7.45
CA ALA A 190 27.94 16.37 -8.42
C ALA A 190 27.18 17.53 -7.79
N GLU A 191 27.06 18.66 -8.51
CA GLU A 191 26.20 19.75 -8.09
C GLU A 191 24.80 19.20 -7.76
N PRO A 192 24.21 19.55 -6.61
CA PRO A 192 22.92 19.02 -6.24
C PRO A 192 21.89 19.50 -7.26
N ALA A 193 21.40 18.57 -8.09
CA ALA A 193 20.23 18.81 -8.91
C ALA A 193 19.08 19.22 -7.99
N ALA A 194 18.41 20.33 -8.32
CA ALA A 194 17.31 20.85 -7.52
C ALA A 194 16.25 19.76 -7.34
N ARG A 195 16.16 19.19 -6.13
CA ARG A 195 15.11 18.23 -5.79
C ARG A 195 13.77 18.93 -5.99
N ALA A 196 12.91 18.35 -6.81
CA ALA A 196 11.52 18.78 -6.91
C ALA A 196 10.92 18.79 -5.50
N LYS A 197 10.39 19.94 -5.07
CA LYS A 197 9.74 20.04 -3.76
C LYS A 197 8.57 19.06 -3.74
N SER A 198 8.58 18.15 -2.76
CA SER A 198 7.43 17.28 -2.51
C SER A 198 6.19 18.16 -2.31
N VAL A 199 5.17 17.92 -3.15
CA VAL A 199 3.87 18.63 -3.09
C VAL A 199 2.92 17.92 -2.11
N ALA A 200 3.30 16.74 -1.61
CA ALA A 200 2.49 15.97 -0.68
C ALA A 200 2.53 16.57 0.73
N SER A 201 1.37 16.69 1.37
CA SER A 201 1.27 17.06 2.79
C SER A 201 1.94 16.00 3.66
N SER A 202 2.61 16.40 4.74
CA SER A 202 3.24 15.44 5.65
C SER A 202 2.18 14.55 6.32
N MET A 203 2.55 13.30 6.64
CA MET A 203 1.64 12.35 7.31
C MET A 203 1.08 12.91 8.63
N SER A 204 1.86 13.73 9.34
CA SER A 204 1.40 14.47 10.51
C SER A 204 0.25 15.43 10.21
N SER A 205 0.28 16.14 9.07
CA SER A 205 -0.80 17.02 8.63
C SER A 205 -2.04 16.24 8.24
N VAL A 206 -1.89 15.08 7.60
CA VAL A 206 -3.01 14.19 7.23
C VAL A 206 -3.70 13.63 8.47
N LEU A 207 -2.93 13.12 9.44
CA LEU A 207 -3.47 12.59 10.70
C LEU A 207 -4.18 13.68 11.52
N ALA A 208 -3.63 14.89 11.57
CA ALA A 208 -4.28 16.03 12.21
C ALA A 208 -5.62 16.40 11.53
N ALA A 209 -5.70 16.30 10.19
CA ALA A 209 -6.92 16.58 9.46
C ALA A 209 -8.02 15.52 9.69
N ILE A 210 -7.65 14.25 9.90
CA ILE A 210 -8.59 13.16 10.23
C ILE A 210 -9.21 13.38 11.62
N GLN A 211 -8.47 13.98 12.56
CA GLN A 211 -8.96 14.28 13.91
C GLN A 211 -9.88 15.52 13.99
N LEU A 212 -10.04 16.28 12.90
CA LEU A 212 -10.91 17.46 12.90
C LEU A 212 -12.40 17.06 12.81
N PRO A 213 -13.29 17.72 13.57
CA PRO A 213 -14.72 17.47 13.48
C PRO A 213 -15.24 17.76 12.07
N THR A 214 -15.73 16.74 11.37
CA THR A 214 -16.23 16.84 9.98
C THR A 214 -17.53 17.66 9.88
N GLY A 215 -18.33 17.71 10.96
CA GLY A 215 -19.60 18.44 11.03
C GLY A 215 -19.45 19.97 11.11
N ARG A 216 -20.25 20.71 10.33
CA ARG A 216 -20.29 22.19 10.32
C ARG A 216 -20.58 22.78 11.71
N TRP A 217 -21.45 22.13 12.48
CA TRP A 217 -21.85 22.56 13.83
C TRP A 217 -20.73 22.38 14.87
N ALA A 218 -19.96 21.29 14.79
CA ALA A 218 -18.84 21.04 15.70
C ALA A 218 -17.68 22.02 15.45
N ARG A 219 -17.43 22.39 14.19
CA ARG A 219 -16.45 23.43 13.81
C ARG A 219 -16.83 24.84 14.24
N TRP A 220 -18.13 25.13 14.39
CA TRP A 220 -18.60 26.41 14.91
C TRP A 220 -18.44 26.46 16.43
N ARG A 221 -18.79 25.39 17.14
CA ARG A 221 -18.66 25.29 18.60
C ARG A 221 -17.20 25.44 19.09
N ASN A 222 -16.24 24.80 18.44
CA ASN A 222 -14.82 24.89 18.83
C ASN A 222 -14.18 26.26 18.52
N ARG A 223 -14.82 27.11 17.71
CA ARG A 223 -14.30 28.46 17.39
C ARG A 223 -14.74 29.55 18.36
N HIS A 224 -15.78 29.29 19.17
CA HIS A 224 -16.40 30.29 20.04
C HIS A 224 -16.39 29.91 21.52
N LEU A 225 -15.81 28.77 21.87
CA LEU A 225 -15.62 28.30 23.25
C LEU A 225 -14.15 27.93 23.44
N THR A 226 -13.32 28.97 23.54
CA THR A 226 -11.99 28.93 24.17
C THR A 226 -11.97 30.00 25.23
#